data_AF-A0A177PCJ4-F1
#
_entry.id   AF-A0A177PCJ4-F1
#
_cell.length_a   1.000
_cell.length_b   1.000
_cell.length_c   1.000
_cell.angle_alpha   90.00
_cell.angle_beta   90.00
_cell.angle_gamma   90.00
#
_symmetry.space_group_name_H-M   'P 1'
#
loop_
_entity.id
_entity.type
_entity.pdbx_description
1 polymer ?
#
loop_
_entity_poly.entity_id
_entity_poly.type
_entity_poly.pdbx_seq_one_letter_code
_entity_poly.pdbx_strand_id
1 'polypeptide(L)'
;MFQARYSAQISLALWVLSSTPSFAAPLNPNDFASLGSLSLTQTVGDYLFDTGNGTPVLKAPDGSVLYNGVVSGDIAVFNFDSVSIASQVTVKATGTLSLGLLSLSSIQLNGNLNANGFNANNGTPGEGGAGGGRGGAAPFGAGEGSGGGIGKGGLPGFGDGGGFGGHGGNGFGDVGGIAYGDLHLKLEGGSGGGASANLFGSVAGGGGGGAIELGALSSIDFSAGLLTATGGDGSGGTALLGGGGSGGGLLLHAPTISFTGNTTVSADGGGAFGGGGRILFLTDSGGLSGEITHLSVNPAPTGGAVAGVIEYGKLSAVPVPASAWLMLSALTGYLGLRRKAA
;
A
#
# COMPACT_ATOMS: atom_id res chain seq x y z
N MET A 1 -64.55 -20.52 -43.66
CA MET A 1 -63.43 -21.43 -43.38
C MET A 1 -62.17 -20.73 -43.89
N PHE A 2 -61.10 -20.71 -43.08
CA PHE A 2 -59.80 -20.01 -43.26
C PHE A 2 -59.76 -18.49 -43.09
N GLN A 3 -58.77 -17.86 -42.44
CA GLN A 3 -57.92 -18.17 -41.28
C GLN A 3 -57.21 -16.83 -40.97
N ALA A 4 -57.23 -16.38 -39.71
CA ALA A 4 -56.53 -15.18 -39.27
C ALA A 4 -55.00 -15.35 -39.38
N ARG A 5 -54.29 -14.27 -39.72
CA ARG A 5 -52.84 -14.15 -39.48
C ARG A 5 -52.57 -12.85 -38.72
N TYR A 6 -52.44 -12.99 -37.41
CA TYR A 6 -51.82 -11.99 -36.55
C TYR A 6 -50.31 -12.23 -36.57
N SER A 7 -49.54 -11.24 -37.01
CA SER A 7 -48.08 -11.24 -36.95
C SER A 7 -47.64 -10.69 -35.59
N ALA A 8 -47.20 -11.55 -34.68
CA ALA A 8 -46.54 -11.13 -33.45
C ALA A 8 -45.02 -10.99 -33.72
N GLN A 9 -44.50 -9.77 -33.63
CA GLN A 9 -43.06 -9.55 -33.55
C GLN A 9 -42.61 -9.72 -32.10
N ILE A 10 -41.76 -10.72 -31.86
CA ILE A 10 -41.08 -10.93 -30.58
C ILE A 10 -39.78 -10.13 -30.63
N SER A 11 -39.74 -8.99 -29.93
CA SER A 11 -38.50 -8.26 -29.69
C SER A 11 -37.71 -8.98 -28.60
N LEU A 12 -36.63 -9.67 -28.99
CA LEU A 12 -35.66 -10.25 -28.08
C LEU A 12 -34.75 -9.12 -27.56
N ALA A 13 -34.99 -8.65 -26.33
CA ALA A 13 -34.10 -7.70 -25.66
C ALA A 13 -32.84 -8.44 -25.18
N LEU A 14 -31.74 -8.25 -25.89
CA LEU A 14 -30.41 -8.75 -25.50
C LEU A 14 -29.86 -7.87 -24.37
N TRP A 15 -29.93 -8.37 -23.13
CA TRP A 15 -29.27 -7.75 -21.99
C TRP A 15 -27.77 -8.01 -22.07
N VAL A 16 -27.01 -7.03 -22.56
CA VAL A 16 -25.56 -7.01 -22.39
C VAL A 16 -25.29 -6.64 -20.94
N LEU A 17 -25.04 -7.65 -20.11
CA LEU A 17 -24.45 -7.47 -18.79
C LEU A 17 -23.02 -6.99 -18.98
N SER A 18 -22.81 -5.68 -19.00
CA SER A 18 -21.48 -5.10 -18.86
C SER A 18 -21.01 -5.37 -17.43
N SER A 19 -20.16 -6.38 -17.24
CA SER A 19 -19.39 -6.52 -16.01
C SER A 19 -18.43 -5.34 -15.94
N THR A 20 -18.76 -4.33 -15.14
CA THR A 20 -17.77 -3.33 -14.75
C THR A 20 -16.63 -4.07 -14.05
N PRO A 21 -15.36 -3.85 -14.42
CA PRO A 21 -14.26 -4.42 -13.66
C PRO A 21 -14.44 -4.00 -12.19
N SER A 22 -14.42 -4.97 -11.27
CA SER A 22 -14.42 -4.64 -9.85
C SER A 22 -13.04 -4.11 -9.50
N PHE A 23 -12.91 -2.79 -9.43
CA PHE A 23 -11.78 -2.15 -8.77
C PHE A 23 -11.77 -2.64 -7.32
N ALA A 24 -10.62 -3.06 -6.78
CA ALA A 24 -10.55 -3.26 -5.34
C ALA A 24 -10.54 -1.87 -4.71
N ALA A 25 -11.70 -1.43 -4.24
CA ALA A 25 -11.83 -0.19 -3.51
C ALA A 25 -10.99 -0.26 -2.21
N PRO A 26 -10.59 0.90 -1.66
CA PRO A 26 -10.03 0.95 -0.31
C PRO A 26 -10.87 0.15 0.67
N LEU A 27 -10.22 -0.50 1.64
CA LEU A 27 -10.88 -1.30 2.65
C LEU A 27 -11.87 -0.44 3.45
N ASN A 28 -13.14 -0.86 3.50
CA ASN A 28 -14.14 -0.15 4.28
C ASN A 28 -14.04 -0.58 5.76
N PRO A 29 -13.79 0.35 6.71
CA PRO A 29 -13.73 0.01 8.14
C PRO A 29 -14.99 -0.67 8.68
N ASN A 30 -16.17 -0.44 8.08
CA ASN A 30 -17.42 -1.09 8.49
C ASN A 30 -17.49 -2.59 8.18
N ASP A 31 -16.62 -3.09 7.29
CA ASP A 31 -16.61 -4.50 6.89
C ASP A 31 -15.81 -5.37 7.87
N PHE A 32 -15.14 -4.76 8.85
CA PHE A 32 -14.26 -5.43 9.81
C PHE A 32 -14.72 -5.19 11.25
N ALA A 33 -14.63 -6.21 12.10
CA ALA A 33 -14.92 -6.06 13.52
C ALA A 33 -13.86 -5.16 14.19
N SER A 34 -14.31 -4.25 15.06
CA SER A 34 -13.40 -3.42 15.85
C SER A 34 -12.68 -4.24 16.93
N LEU A 35 -11.39 -3.93 17.11
CA LEU A 35 -10.54 -4.44 18.18
C LEU A 35 -10.54 -3.54 19.42
N GLY A 36 -11.45 -2.56 19.49
CA GLY A 36 -11.51 -1.53 20.53
C GLY A 36 -10.75 -0.26 20.13
N SER A 37 -10.31 0.54 21.10
CA SER A 37 -9.51 1.74 20.83
C SER A 37 -8.00 1.46 20.95
N LEU A 38 -7.22 1.90 19.97
CA LEU A 38 -5.77 1.80 19.97
C LEU A 38 -5.14 3.12 20.45
N SER A 39 -4.36 3.05 21.52
CA SER A 39 -3.60 4.20 22.05
C SER A 39 -2.17 3.78 22.37
N LEU A 40 -1.24 4.13 21.48
CA LEU A 40 0.19 3.83 21.63
C LEU A 40 0.92 5.05 22.18
N THR A 41 1.56 4.88 23.34
CA THR A 41 2.21 5.99 24.07
C THR A 41 3.63 5.67 24.55
N GLN A 42 4.08 4.42 24.48
CA GLN A 42 5.43 4.04 24.90
C GLN A 42 6.46 4.49 23.86
N THR A 43 7.45 5.27 24.31
CA THR A 43 8.51 5.83 23.46
C THR A 43 9.81 5.02 23.47
N VAL A 44 9.89 3.99 24.32
CA VAL A 44 11.07 3.10 24.41
C VAL A 44 10.75 1.76 23.76
N GLY A 45 11.52 1.44 22.72
CA GLY A 45 11.32 0.26 21.87
C GLY A 45 10.22 0.48 20.82
N ASP A 46 10.02 -0.54 19.98
CA ASP A 46 9.12 -0.46 18.83
C ASP A 46 7.86 -1.30 19.07
N TYR A 47 6.71 -0.74 18.73
CA TYR A 47 5.54 -1.57 18.47
C TYR A 47 5.69 -2.24 17.10
N LEU A 48 5.20 -3.47 16.97
CA LEU A 48 5.37 -4.26 15.75
C LEU A 48 4.04 -4.82 15.25
N PHE A 49 3.60 -4.36 14.08
CA PHE A 49 2.66 -5.10 13.26
C PHE A 49 3.40 -6.23 12.55
N ASP A 50 3.23 -7.45 13.06
CA ASP A 50 3.68 -8.68 12.42
C ASP A 50 2.57 -9.17 11.50
N THR A 51 2.75 -8.93 10.21
CA THR A 51 1.79 -9.21 9.15
C THR A 51 2.03 -10.56 8.49
N GLY A 52 3.04 -11.33 8.93
CA GLY A 52 3.41 -12.62 8.36
C GLY A 52 3.08 -13.82 9.27
N ASN A 53 3.34 -15.03 8.75
CA ASN A 53 3.40 -16.28 9.53
C ASN A 53 2.14 -16.65 10.33
N GLY A 54 0.96 -16.55 9.71
CA GLY A 54 -0.31 -17.00 10.29
C GLY A 54 -1.24 -15.84 10.59
N THR A 55 -1.80 -15.81 11.80
CA THR A 55 -2.68 -14.70 12.23
C THR A 55 -1.85 -13.44 12.46
N PRO A 56 -2.16 -12.31 11.79
CA PRO A 56 -1.45 -11.07 12.02
C PRO A 56 -1.61 -10.59 13.46
N VAL A 57 -0.55 -10.02 14.03
CA VAL A 57 -0.56 -9.53 15.42
C VAL A 57 0.10 -8.16 15.55
N LEU A 58 -0.43 -7.34 16.45
CA LEU A 58 0.25 -6.13 16.95
C LEU A 58 0.92 -6.47 18.28
N LYS A 59 2.23 -6.31 18.35
CA LYS A 59 3.05 -6.57 19.54
C LYS A 59 3.51 -5.26 20.20
N ALA A 60 3.57 -5.27 21.53
CA ALA A 60 4.21 -4.23 22.31
C ALA A 60 5.74 -4.34 22.27
N PRO A 61 6.49 -3.32 22.74
CA PRO A 61 7.95 -3.36 22.77
C PRO A 61 8.57 -4.50 23.58
N ASP A 62 7.83 -5.07 24.54
CA ASP A 62 8.25 -6.24 25.32
C ASP A 62 7.98 -7.59 24.61
N GLY A 63 7.42 -7.55 23.40
CA GLY A 63 7.05 -8.70 22.58
C GLY A 63 5.68 -9.31 22.91
N SER A 64 4.96 -8.78 23.90
CA SER A 64 3.60 -9.24 24.20
C SER A 64 2.63 -8.88 23.07
N VAL A 65 1.71 -9.80 22.75
CA VAL A 65 0.66 -9.55 21.76
C VAL A 65 -0.43 -8.69 22.38
N LEU A 66 -0.69 -7.52 21.80
CA LEU A 66 -1.75 -6.61 22.20
C LEU A 66 -3.07 -6.95 21.49
N TYR A 67 -2.98 -7.21 20.18
CA TYR A 67 -4.15 -7.45 19.33
C TYR A 67 -3.85 -8.49 18.27
N ASN A 68 -4.89 -9.22 17.87
CA ASN A 68 -4.87 -10.10 16.71
C ASN A 68 -5.67 -9.42 15.59
N GLY A 69 -5.04 -9.26 14.44
CA GLY A 69 -5.69 -8.80 13.22
C GLY A 69 -6.35 -9.96 12.47
N VAL A 70 -6.87 -9.66 11.28
CA VAL A 70 -7.43 -10.64 10.36
C VAL A 70 -6.75 -10.54 9.00
N VAL A 71 -6.76 -11.63 8.23
CA VAL A 71 -6.26 -11.63 6.85
C VAL A 71 -7.43 -11.38 5.90
N SER A 72 -7.29 -10.40 5.01
CA SER A 72 -8.22 -10.11 3.92
C SER A 72 -7.43 -10.03 2.61
N GLY A 73 -7.48 -11.10 1.82
CA GLY A 73 -6.60 -11.23 0.64
C GLY A 73 -5.12 -11.18 1.04
N ASP A 74 -4.36 -10.29 0.40
CA ASP A 74 -2.92 -10.08 0.66
C ASP A 74 -2.65 -9.03 1.75
N ILE A 75 -3.66 -8.70 2.58
CA ILE A 75 -3.61 -7.61 3.57
C ILE A 75 -3.88 -8.15 4.97
N ALA A 76 -3.02 -7.80 5.91
CA ALA A 76 -3.22 -7.93 7.36
C ALA A 76 -3.99 -6.71 7.87
N VAL A 77 -5.24 -6.91 8.27
CA VAL A 77 -6.18 -5.86 8.65
C VAL A 77 -6.33 -5.76 10.17
N PHE A 78 -6.15 -4.56 10.70
CA PHE A 78 -6.42 -4.19 12.08
C PHE A 78 -7.42 -3.02 12.08
N ASN A 79 -8.65 -3.29 12.54
CA ASN A 79 -9.70 -2.27 12.61
C ASN A 79 -9.97 -1.88 14.07
N PHE A 80 -10.08 -0.58 14.35
CA PHE A 80 -10.27 -0.05 15.70
C PHE A 80 -11.42 0.97 15.74
N ASP A 81 -11.96 1.24 16.91
CA ASP A 81 -12.90 2.34 17.11
C ASP A 81 -12.20 3.68 16.82
N SER A 82 -10.99 3.84 17.33
CA SER A 82 -10.11 5.00 17.13
C SER A 82 -8.65 4.56 17.18
N VAL A 83 -7.78 5.29 16.50
CA VAL A 83 -6.32 5.04 16.51
C VAL A 83 -5.60 6.31 16.93
N SER A 84 -4.72 6.20 17.92
CA SER A 84 -3.80 7.26 18.31
C SER A 84 -2.39 6.70 18.49
N ILE A 85 -1.44 7.22 17.71
CA ILE A 85 -0.01 6.93 17.82
C ILE A 85 0.67 8.21 18.27
N ALA A 86 1.08 8.27 19.54
CA ALA A 86 1.65 9.46 20.14
C ALA A 86 3.02 9.84 19.54
N SER A 87 3.41 11.11 19.73
CA SER A 87 4.73 11.60 19.30
C SER A 87 5.86 10.78 19.92
N GLN A 88 6.95 10.58 19.15
CA GLN A 88 8.12 9.77 19.53
C GLN A 88 7.85 8.27 19.71
N VAL A 89 6.63 7.78 19.48
CA VAL A 89 6.35 6.35 19.36
C VAL A 89 6.84 5.88 17.99
N THR A 90 7.53 4.73 17.94
CA THR A 90 7.89 4.08 16.68
C THR A 90 7.09 2.78 16.53
N VAL A 91 6.48 2.63 15.37
CA VAL A 91 5.70 1.47 14.97
C VAL A 91 6.29 0.94 13.68
N LYS A 92 6.62 -0.36 13.66
CA LYS A 92 7.13 -1.06 12.48
C LYS A 92 6.08 -2.02 11.95
N ALA A 93 6.01 -2.15 10.63
CA ALA A 93 5.22 -3.15 9.95
C ALA A 93 6.14 -4.05 9.13
N THR A 94 6.13 -5.34 9.43
CA THR A 94 6.95 -6.34 8.73
C THR A 94 6.12 -7.58 8.43
N GLY A 95 6.57 -8.39 7.48
CA GLY A 95 5.93 -9.64 7.12
C GLY A 95 5.49 -9.68 5.67
N THR A 96 4.85 -10.77 5.26
CA THR A 96 4.55 -11.05 3.85
C THR A 96 3.27 -10.39 3.35
N LEU A 97 2.43 -9.86 4.24
CA LEU A 97 1.17 -9.21 3.88
C LEU A 97 1.30 -7.69 4.01
N SER A 98 0.56 -6.95 3.20
CA SER A 98 0.45 -5.49 3.36
C SER A 98 -0.28 -5.15 4.67
N LEU A 99 -0.06 -3.98 5.24
CA LEU A 99 -0.76 -3.54 6.46
C LEU A 99 -1.99 -2.71 6.12
N GLY A 100 -3.17 -3.10 6.59
CA GLY A 100 -4.37 -2.27 6.65
C GLY A 100 -4.66 -1.83 8.08
N LEU A 101 -4.49 -0.55 8.40
CA LEU A 101 -4.82 0.04 9.69
C LEU A 101 -6.06 0.91 9.56
N LEU A 102 -7.18 0.40 10.05
CA LEU A 102 -8.51 0.96 9.85
C LEU A 102 -9.08 1.54 11.15
N SER A 103 -9.94 2.56 11.01
CA SER A 103 -10.66 3.16 12.12
C SER A 103 -12.12 3.45 11.77
N LEU A 104 -13.03 3.10 12.69
CA LEU A 104 -14.44 3.49 12.66
C LEU A 104 -14.67 4.98 12.99
N SER A 105 -13.64 5.71 13.44
CA SER A 105 -13.69 7.16 13.65
C SER A 105 -12.50 7.84 12.99
N SER A 106 -11.50 8.28 13.78
CA SER A 106 -10.33 9.01 13.33
C SER A 106 -9.02 8.26 13.61
N ILE A 107 -8.02 8.50 12.77
CA ILE A 107 -6.62 8.13 13.01
C ILE A 107 -5.83 9.41 13.34
N GLN A 108 -5.18 9.42 14.50
CA GLN A 108 -4.19 10.45 14.87
C GLN A 108 -2.79 9.84 14.80
N LEU A 109 -1.98 10.32 13.86
CA LEU A 109 -0.62 9.84 13.64
C LEU A 109 0.38 10.96 13.97
N ASN A 110 0.94 10.88 15.17
CA ASN A 110 1.94 11.83 15.68
C ASN A 110 3.34 11.18 15.81
N GLY A 111 3.38 9.86 15.86
CA GLY A 111 4.60 9.04 15.87
C GLY A 111 5.02 8.56 14.49
N ASN A 112 5.93 7.60 14.47
CA ASN A 112 6.49 7.03 13.25
C ASN A 112 5.81 5.68 12.94
N LEU A 113 5.31 5.53 11.73
CA LEU A 113 4.84 4.26 11.17
C LEU A 113 5.68 3.91 9.94
N ASN A 114 6.40 2.80 10.01
CA ASN A 114 7.42 2.42 9.06
C ASN A 114 7.18 1.00 8.53
N ALA A 115 7.06 0.86 7.22
CA ALA A 115 7.07 -0.39 6.47
C ALA A 115 8.23 -0.44 5.47
N ASN A 116 9.39 0.11 5.80
CA ASN A 116 10.54 0.17 4.92
C ASN A 116 11.10 -1.22 4.62
N GLY A 117 11.67 -1.37 3.43
CA GLY A 117 12.52 -2.49 3.08
C GLY A 117 13.83 -2.43 3.86
N PHE A 118 14.43 -3.60 4.09
CA PHE A 118 15.71 -3.71 4.77
C PHE A 118 16.86 -3.58 3.77
N ASN A 119 17.95 -2.97 4.23
CA ASN A 119 19.20 -2.92 3.48
C ASN A 119 19.80 -4.32 3.38
N ALA A 120 20.43 -4.61 2.25
CA ALA A 120 21.22 -5.80 2.08
C ALA A 120 22.54 -5.70 2.85
N ASN A 121 23.11 -6.86 3.20
CA ASN A 121 24.47 -6.98 3.72
C ASN A 121 25.27 -7.94 2.83
N ASN A 122 26.60 -7.97 2.94
CA ASN A 122 27.47 -8.80 2.10
C ASN A 122 27.01 -10.27 2.03
N GLY A 123 26.31 -10.62 0.94
CA GLY A 123 25.75 -11.95 0.68
C GLY A 123 24.33 -12.21 1.21
N THR A 124 23.83 -11.40 2.15
CA THR A 124 22.47 -11.54 2.71
C THR A 124 21.55 -10.51 2.09
N PRO A 125 20.49 -10.92 1.36
CA PRO A 125 19.54 -9.98 0.78
C PRO A 125 18.77 -9.23 1.86
N GLY A 126 18.38 -8.00 1.54
CA GLY A 126 17.46 -7.23 2.36
C GLY A 126 16.06 -7.84 2.33
N GLU A 127 15.44 -8.05 3.48
CA GLU A 127 14.03 -8.42 3.55
C GLU A 127 13.13 -7.28 3.08
N GLY A 128 11.95 -7.58 2.55
CA GLY A 128 10.95 -6.57 2.23
C GLY A 128 10.31 -5.97 3.50
N GLY A 129 9.72 -4.78 3.35
CA GLY A 129 8.75 -4.28 4.34
C GLY A 129 7.46 -5.13 4.33
N ALA A 130 6.46 -4.77 5.13
CA ALA A 130 5.16 -5.46 5.13
C ALA A 130 4.57 -5.58 3.70
N GLY A 131 4.54 -6.78 3.13
CA GLY A 131 4.06 -7.03 1.76
C GLY A 131 5.03 -6.63 0.64
N GLY A 132 6.26 -6.21 0.97
CA GLY A 132 7.33 -5.89 0.03
C GLY A 132 8.14 -7.10 -0.40
N GLY A 133 8.73 -7.04 -1.59
CA GLY A 133 9.58 -8.10 -2.13
C GLY A 133 10.98 -8.11 -1.48
N ARG A 134 11.51 -9.28 -1.19
CA ARG A 134 12.89 -9.46 -0.74
C ARG A 134 13.89 -9.12 -1.84
N GLY A 135 15.07 -8.63 -1.46
CA GLY A 135 16.19 -8.46 -2.38
C GLY A 135 16.77 -9.79 -2.90
N GLY A 136 17.51 -9.71 -4.00
CA GLY A 136 18.15 -10.85 -4.62
C GLY A 136 19.32 -11.37 -3.81
N ALA A 137 19.35 -12.69 -3.56
CA ALA A 137 20.46 -13.34 -2.88
C ALA A 137 21.70 -13.44 -3.78
N ALA A 138 22.89 -13.20 -3.22
CA ALA A 138 24.14 -13.39 -3.94
C ALA A 138 24.31 -14.85 -4.42
N PRO A 139 24.99 -15.11 -5.56
CA PRO A 139 25.68 -14.12 -6.41
C PRO A 139 24.82 -13.46 -7.50
N PHE A 140 23.73 -14.09 -7.95
CA PHE A 140 22.98 -13.65 -9.13
C PHE A 140 21.45 -13.69 -8.94
N GLY A 141 20.98 -13.78 -7.69
CA GLY A 141 19.55 -13.78 -7.41
C GLY A 141 18.88 -12.51 -7.90
N ALA A 142 17.74 -12.65 -8.56
CA ALA A 142 16.85 -11.53 -8.82
C ALA A 142 16.12 -11.13 -7.52
N GLY A 143 15.76 -9.86 -7.41
CA GLY A 143 14.84 -9.41 -6.37
C GLY A 143 13.44 -9.97 -6.58
N GLU A 144 12.69 -10.13 -5.51
CA GLU A 144 11.30 -10.57 -5.52
C GLU A 144 10.35 -9.39 -5.81
N GLY A 145 9.13 -9.73 -6.24
CA GLY A 145 8.09 -8.78 -6.64
C GLY A 145 7.99 -8.61 -8.16
N SER A 146 6.88 -8.06 -8.64
CA SER A 146 6.55 -7.95 -10.08
C SER A 146 7.55 -7.12 -10.88
N GLY A 147 8.27 -6.22 -10.21
CA GLY A 147 9.32 -5.37 -10.76
C GLY A 147 10.68 -5.66 -10.14
N GLY A 148 10.92 -6.90 -9.71
CA GLY A 148 12.19 -7.32 -9.11
C GLY A 148 13.40 -7.00 -9.99
N GLY A 149 14.45 -6.46 -9.38
CA GLY A 149 15.71 -6.17 -10.07
C GLY A 149 16.42 -7.45 -10.52
N ILE A 150 17.01 -7.46 -11.71
CA ILE A 150 17.72 -8.61 -12.25
C ILE A 150 19.10 -8.74 -11.58
N GLY A 151 19.45 -9.95 -11.17
CA GLY A 151 20.79 -10.26 -10.67
C GLY A 151 21.81 -10.39 -11.80
N LYS A 152 23.02 -9.82 -11.64
CA LYS A 152 24.00 -9.73 -12.74
C LYS A 152 25.39 -10.24 -12.41
N GLY A 153 26.06 -10.77 -13.42
CA GLY A 153 27.47 -11.15 -13.38
C GLY A 153 28.32 -10.40 -14.38
N GLY A 154 29.63 -10.28 -14.11
CA GLY A 154 30.60 -9.72 -15.06
C GLY A 154 31.37 -8.52 -14.51
N LEU A 155 32.15 -7.85 -15.37
CA LEU A 155 32.89 -6.64 -15.01
C LEU A 155 32.35 -5.44 -15.81
N PRO A 156 31.85 -4.39 -15.13
CA PRO A 156 31.53 -4.31 -13.69
C PRO A 156 30.28 -5.15 -13.33
N GLY A 157 30.18 -5.58 -12.08
CA GLY A 157 29.06 -6.39 -11.58
C GLY A 157 28.08 -5.53 -10.80
N PHE A 158 27.05 -4.99 -11.45
CA PHE A 158 26.02 -4.18 -10.80
C PHE A 158 24.65 -4.81 -10.98
N GLY A 159 23.97 -5.08 -9.86
CA GLY A 159 22.60 -5.59 -9.85
C GLY A 159 21.64 -4.46 -10.19
N ASP A 160 20.54 -4.79 -10.86
CA ASP A 160 19.55 -3.79 -11.22
C ASP A 160 18.64 -3.48 -10.02
N GLY A 161 18.12 -2.25 -9.95
CA GLY A 161 17.18 -1.88 -8.90
C GLY A 161 15.77 -2.43 -9.12
N GLY A 162 15.00 -2.58 -8.04
CA GLY A 162 13.57 -2.90 -8.12
C GLY A 162 12.75 -1.71 -8.63
N GLY A 163 11.62 -1.99 -9.28
CA GLY A 163 10.62 -0.99 -9.69
C GLY A 163 9.29 -1.19 -8.99
N PHE A 164 8.55 -0.10 -8.77
CA PHE A 164 7.14 -0.03 -8.33
C PHE A 164 6.73 1.43 -8.40
N GLY A 165 5.64 1.82 -9.08
CA GLY A 165 5.36 3.24 -9.33
C GLY A 165 6.30 3.87 -10.36
N GLY A 166 7.59 3.91 -10.04
CA GLY A 166 8.70 4.21 -10.94
C GLY A 166 9.52 2.97 -11.27
N HIS A 167 10.28 3.00 -12.37
CA HIS A 167 11.15 1.88 -12.72
C HIS A 167 12.48 1.95 -11.99
N GLY A 168 13.02 0.77 -11.66
CA GLY A 168 14.38 0.63 -11.16
C GLY A 168 15.38 1.01 -12.23
N GLY A 169 16.50 1.57 -11.78
CA GLY A 169 17.64 1.88 -12.61
C GLY A 169 18.46 0.66 -12.95
N ASN A 170 19.29 0.81 -13.97
CA ASN A 170 20.17 -0.23 -14.46
C ASN A 170 21.57 -0.12 -13.88
N GLY A 171 22.15 -1.29 -13.58
CA GLY A 171 23.56 -1.38 -13.23
C GLY A 171 24.43 -0.93 -14.41
N PHE A 172 24.23 -1.54 -15.59
CA PHE A 172 24.75 -1.13 -16.89
C PHE A 172 23.98 -1.84 -18.03
N GLY A 173 23.58 -1.11 -19.07
CA GLY A 173 23.18 -1.67 -20.38
C GLY A 173 21.75 -2.21 -20.53
N ASP A 174 21.13 -2.76 -19.48
CA ASP A 174 19.75 -3.29 -19.53
C ASP A 174 18.73 -2.34 -18.90
N VAL A 175 17.45 -2.72 -18.86
CA VAL A 175 16.39 -2.02 -18.13
C VAL A 175 16.32 -2.61 -16.71
N GLY A 176 16.24 -1.76 -15.68
CA GLY A 176 16.01 -2.25 -14.32
C GLY A 176 14.59 -2.77 -14.11
N GLY A 177 14.20 -2.96 -12.85
CA GLY A 177 12.86 -3.43 -12.49
C GLY A 177 11.76 -2.57 -13.14
N ILE A 178 10.81 -3.20 -13.84
CA ILE A 178 9.74 -2.49 -14.53
C ILE A 178 8.78 -1.87 -13.51
N ALA A 179 8.33 -0.64 -13.75
CA ALA A 179 7.30 -0.01 -12.94
C ALA A 179 5.97 -0.77 -13.04
N TYR A 180 5.32 -0.98 -11.91
CA TYR A 180 3.97 -1.57 -11.85
C TYR A 180 3.13 -0.90 -10.77
N GLY A 181 1.94 -1.47 -10.57
CA GLY A 181 1.01 -1.14 -9.52
C GLY A 181 0.05 -0.02 -9.84
N ASP A 182 -1.07 -0.06 -9.14
CA ASP A 182 -2.12 0.94 -9.15
C ASP A 182 -2.86 0.81 -7.81
N LEU A 183 -2.72 1.82 -6.95
CA LEU A 183 -3.32 1.80 -5.61
C LEU A 183 -4.85 1.95 -5.65
N HIS A 184 -5.45 2.24 -6.80
CA HIS A 184 -6.90 2.13 -7.01
C HIS A 184 -7.36 0.68 -7.25
N LEU A 185 -6.43 -0.23 -7.52
CA LEU A 185 -6.71 -1.63 -7.83
C LEU A 185 -6.18 -2.61 -6.80
N LYS A 186 -5.03 -2.32 -6.19
CA LYS A 186 -4.39 -3.22 -5.23
C LYS A 186 -3.47 -2.44 -4.30
N LEU A 187 -3.59 -2.71 -3.00
CA LEU A 187 -2.55 -2.38 -2.03
C LEU A 187 -1.42 -3.42 -2.17
N GLU A 188 -0.24 -2.99 -2.60
CA GLU A 188 0.92 -3.86 -2.76
C GLU A 188 2.23 -3.13 -2.49
N GLY A 189 3.21 -3.88 -1.98
CA GLY A 189 4.55 -3.38 -1.71
C GLY A 189 5.42 -3.28 -2.97
N GLY A 190 6.54 -2.61 -2.78
CA GLY A 190 7.62 -2.49 -3.75
C GLY A 190 8.39 -3.80 -3.96
N SER A 191 9.19 -3.83 -5.01
CA SER A 191 10.03 -4.98 -5.36
C SER A 191 11.46 -4.84 -4.83
N GLY A 192 12.11 -5.97 -4.57
CA GLY A 192 13.52 -6.01 -4.18
C GLY A 192 14.46 -5.76 -5.36
N GLY A 193 15.67 -5.31 -5.06
CA GLY A 193 16.75 -5.15 -6.05
C GLY A 193 17.51 -6.46 -6.30
N GLY A 194 18.22 -6.54 -7.43
CA GLY A 194 18.99 -7.72 -7.84
C GLY A 194 20.35 -7.83 -7.17
N ALA A 195 20.83 -9.05 -6.99
CA ALA A 195 22.20 -9.33 -6.55
C ALA A 195 23.24 -9.02 -7.64
N SER A 196 24.52 -9.02 -7.29
CA SER A 196 25.58 -9.01 -8.29
C SER A 196 26.83 -9.77 -7.87
N ALA A 197 27.59 -10.24 -8.85
CA ALA A 197 28.90 -10.81 -8.62
C ALA A 197 29.89 -10.54 -9.74
N ASN A 198 31.17 -10.51 -9.40
CA ASN A 198 32.27 -10.40 -10.33
C ASN A 198 33.46 -11.26 -9.83
N LEU A 199 34.63 -11.10 -10.47
CA LEU A 199 35.84 -11.85 -10.09
C LEU A 199 36.29 -11.61 -8.63
N PHE A 200 35.89 -10.48 -8.03
CA PHE A 200 36.34 -10.02 -6.72
C PHE A 200 35.34 -10.29 -5.59
N GLY A 201 34.14 -10.79 -5.91
CA GLY A 201 33.16 -11.19 -4.90
C GLY A 201 31.72 -11.13 -5.38
N SER A 202 30.79 -11.23 -4.44
CA SER A 202 29.35 -11.14 -4.67
C SER A 202 28.64 -10.37 -3.57
N VAL A 203 27.60 -9.64 -3.94
CA VAL A 203 26.79 -8.79 -3.06
C VAL A 203 25.31 -9.04 -3.34
N ALA A 204 24.47 -8.76 -2.34
CA ALA A 204 23.03 -8.97 -2.41
C ALA A 204 22.27 -7.65 -2.63
N GLY A 205 21.05 -7.77 -3.12
CA GLY A 205 20.15 -6.63 -3.36
C GLY A 205 19.30 -6.26 -2.13
N GLY A 206 18.87 -5.00 -2.06
CA GLY A 206 18.02 -4.46 -0.99
C GLY A 206 16.56 -4.87 -1.15
N GLY A 207 15.81 -4.89 -0.05
CA GLY A 207 14.39 -5.25 -0.05
C GLY A 207 13.49 -4.09 -0.49
N GLY A 208 12.35 -4.39 -1.11
CA GLY A 208 11.34 -3.41 -1.47
C GLY A 208 10.61 -2.84 -0.24
N GLY A 209 10.18 -1.59 -0.34
CA GLY A 209 9.28 -0.98 0.64
C GLY A 209 7.97 -1.76 0.73
N GLY A 210 7.38 -1.82 1.92
CA GLY A 210 6.09 -2.47 2.16
C GLY A 210 4.91 -1.61 1.73
N ALA A 211 3.69 -2.06 2.04
CA ALA A 211 2.49 -1.29 1.77
C ALA A 211 1.63 -1.09 3.01
N ILE A 212 1.11 0.12 3.14
CA ILE A 212 0.26 0.55 4.24
C ILE A 212 -0.99 1.20 3.67
N GLU A 213 -2.14 0.75 4.14
CA GLU A 213 -3.42 1.46 4.01
C GLU A 213 -3.83 2.04 5.35
N LEU A 214 -4.05 3.35 5.39
CA LEU A 214 -4.69 4.06 6.50
C LEU A 214 -6.11 4.43 6.09
N GLY A 215 -7.09 3.85 6.77
CA GLY A 215 -8.50 4.03 6.45
C GLY A 215 -9.31 4.53 7.64
N ALA A 216 -10.00 5.66 7.52
CA ALA A 216 -10.83 6.18 8.61
C ALA A 216 -12.18 6.69 8.12
N LEU A 217 -13.24 6.49 8.91
CA LEU A 217 -14.59 6.96 8.56
C LEU A 217 -14.79 8.46 8.79
N SER A 218 -13.91 9.13 9.56
CA SER A 218 -14.00 10.56 9.87
C SER A 218 -12.78 11.34 9.37
N SER A 219 -11.61 11.11 9.97
CA SER A 219 -10.39 11.87 9.63
C SER A 219 -9.12 11.05 9.79
N ILE A 220 -8.07 11.47 9.07
CA ILE A 220 -6.69 11.10 9.37
C ILE A 220 -5.92 12.40 9.61
N ASP A 221 -5.43 12.56 10.83
CA ASP A 221 -4.78 13.79 11.28
C ASP A 221 -3.32 13.50 11.63
N PHE A 222 -2.43 14.21 10.93
CA PHE A 222 -1.01 14.23 11.18
C PHE A 222 -0.64 15.52 11.91
N SER A 223 -0.13 15.41 13.14
CA SER A 223 0.43 16.58 13.84
C SER A 223 1.94 16.52 14.02
N ALA A 224 2.55 15.36 13.77
CA ALA A 224 3.98 15.11 13.75
C ALA A 224 4.23 13.73 13.14
N GLY A 225 5.50 13.37 12.90
CA GLY A 225 5.87 11.98 12.65
C GLY A 225 6.05 11.61 11.18
N LEU A 226 6.37 10.34 10.98
CA LEU A 226 6.81 9.79 9.69
C LEU A 226 5.91 8.63 9.28
N LEU A 227 5.37 8.66 8.07
CA LEU A 227 4.77 7.51 7.40
C LEU A 227 5.69 7.10 6.25
N THR A 228 6.33 5.93 6.36
CA THR A 228 7.39 5.54 5.41
C THR A 228 7.22 4.12 4.90
N ALA A 229 7.46 3.96 3.60
CA ALA A 229 7.54 2.68 2.89
C ALA A 229 8.72 2.73 1.91
N THR A 230 9.88 3.16 2.39
CA THR A 230 11.10 3.34 1.59
C THR A 230 11.75 2.00 1.26
N GLY A 231 12.29 1.85 0.06
CA GLY A 231 13.10 0.68 -0.31
C GLY A 231 14.42 0.61 0.45
N GLY A 232 14.94 -0.59 0.64
CA GLY A 232 16.26 -0.84 1.23
C GLY A 232 17.39 -0.72 0.20
N ASP A 233 18.55 -0.29 0.67
CA ASP A 233 19.76 -0.16 -0.14
C ASP A 233 20.34 -1.52 -0.54
N GLY A 234 20.87 -1.62 -1.76
CA GLY A 234 21.74 -2.72 -2.15
C GLY A 234 23.10 -2.68 -1.44
N SER A 235 23.74 -3.84 -1.30
CA SER A 235 25.06 -3.95 -0.65
C SER A 235 26.21 -3.77 -1.64
N GLY A 236 27.42 -3.45 -1.15
CA GLY A 236 28.63 -3.36 -1.97
C GLY A 236 29.25 -1.97 -2.03
N GLY A 237 29.90 -1.65 -3.16
CA GLY A 237 30.65 -0.42 -3.36
C GLY A 237 30.98 -0.14 -4.83
N THR A 238 32.04 0.63 -5.08
CA THR A 238 32.34 1.26 -6.38
C THR A 238 32.53 0.30 -7.57
N ALA A 239 32.94 -0.95 -7.35
CA ALA A 239 33.22 -1.93 -8.42
C ALA A 239 32.27 -3.15 -8.43
N LEU A 240 31.42 -3.28 -7.41
CA LEU A 240 30.50 -4.39 -7.20
C LEU A 240 29.35 -3.89 -6.31
N LEU A 241 28.14 -3.83 -6.84
CA LEU A 241 27.00 -3.19 -6.17
C LEU A 241 25.73 -3.98 -6.43
N GLY A 242 24.98 -4.32 -5.38
CA GLY A 242 23.64 -4.88 -5.49
C GLY A 242 22.64 -3.77 -5.79
N GLY A 243 21.54 -4.10 -6.45
CA GLY A 243 20.45 -3.15 -6.67
C GLY A 243 19.68 -2.86 -5.38
N GLY A 244 19.20 -1.64 -5.23
CA GLY A 244 18.26 -1.22 -4.19
C GLY A 244 16.84 -1.67 -4.51
N GLY A 245 16.05 -1.88 -3.46
CA GLY A 245 14.62 -2.12 -3.60
C GLY A 245 13.87 -0.84 -3.99
N SER A 246 12.71 -0.98 -4.62
CA SER A 246 11.85 0.18 -4.87
C SER A 246 11.14 0.64 -3.60
N GLY A 247 10.61 1.87 -3.63
CA GLY A 247 9.61 2.29 -2.65
C GLY A 247 8.35 1.43 -2.73
N GLY A 248 7.52 1.51 -1.69
CA GLY A 248 6.29 0.75 -1.54
C GLY A 248 5.01 1.58 -1.74
N GLY A 249 3.88 1.03 -1.30
CA GLY A 249 2.54 1.60 -1.53
C GLY A 249 1.94 2.23 -0.27
N LEU A 250 1.61 3.52 -0.30
CA LEU A 250 0.90 4.20 0.78
C LEU A 250 -0.48 4.66 0.30
N LEU A 251 -1.53 4.04 0.81
CA LEU A 251 -2.92 4.40 0.53
C LEU A 251 -3.53 5.05 1.77
N LEU A 252 -4.03 6.27 1.64
CA LEU A 252 -4.70 6.97 2.73
C LEU A 252 -6.10 7.37 2.29
N HIS A 253 -7.12 6.99 3.05
CA HIS A 253 -8.50 7.33 2.74
C HIS A 253 -9.32 7.71 3.98
N ALA A 254 -9.90 8.90 3.95
CA ALA A 254 -10.84 9.40 4.94
C ALA A 254 -11.53 10.66 4.40
N PRO A 255 -12.75 11.02 4.87
CA PRO A 255 -13.42 12.25 4.43
C PRO A 255 -12.50 13.48 4.44
N THR A 256 -11.68 13.61 5.49
CA THR A 256 -10.65 14.63 5.61
C THR A 256 -9.29 14.03 6.00
N ILE A 257 -8.23 14.46 5.33
CA ILE A 257 -6.85 14.19 5.73
C ILE A 257 -6.15 15.53 5.98
N SER A 258 -5.56 15.70 7.16
CA SER A 258 -4.99 16.96 7.61
C SER A 258 -3.55 16.84 8.10
N PHE A 259 -2.74 17.87 7.83
CA PHE A 259 -1.33 17.98 8.22
C PHE A 259 -1.11 19.31 8.95
N THR A 260 -0.83 19.24 10.24
CA THR A 260 -0.76 20.42 11.12
C THR A 260 0.62 20.67 11.72
N GLY A 261 1.60 19.82 11.44
CA GLY A 261 2.96 19.95 11.97
C GLY A 261 4.01 19.35 11.03
N ASN A 262 5.21 19.09 11.56
CA ASN A 262 6.31 18.55 10.78
C ASN A 262 6.06 17.08 10.45
N THR A 263 5.58 16.81 9.24
CA THR A 263 5.20 15.46 8.80
C THR A 263 5.97 15.06 7.55
N THR A 264 6.41 13.80 7.55
CA THR A 264 7.00 13.15 6.36
C THR A 264 6.12 12.00 5.90
N VAL A 265 5.80 11.97 4.61
CA VAL A 265 5.19 10.82 3.93
C VAL A 265 6.11 10.44 2.77
N SER A 266 6.77 9.27 2.85
CA SER A 266 7.77 8.86 1.86
C SER A 266 7.58 7.41 1.43
N ALA A 267 7.64 7.19 0.12
CA ALA A 267 7.81 5.88 -0.49
C ALA A 267 8.99 5.96 -1.47
N ASP A 268 10.13 6.46 -1.02
CA ASP A 268 11.33 6.58 -1.85
C ASP A 268 11.94 5.19 -2.19
N GLY A 269 12.67 5.11 -3.29
CA GLY A 269 13.50 3.96 -3.63
C GLY A 269 14.74 3.89 -2.75
N GLY A 270 15.22 2.66 -2.51
CA GLY A 270 16.51 2.43 -1.87
C GLY A 270 17.68 2.82 -2.78
N GLY A 271 18.80 3.20 -2.18
CA GLY A 271 20.04 3.50 -2.88
C GLY A 271 20.51 2.34 -3.75
N ALA A 272 21.38 2.64 -4.73
CA ALA A 272 21.79 1.73 -5.79
C ALA A 272 20.65 1.34 -6.74
N PHE A 273 20.08 2.33 -7.42
CA PHE A 273 19.14 2.14 -8.54
C PHE A 273 17.68 1.80 -8.18
N GLY A 274 17.22 1.86 -6.92
CA GLY A 274 15.80 1.61 -6.59
C GLY A 274 14.84 2.65 -7.20
N GLY A 275 13.73 2.21 -7.78
CA GLY A 275 12.65 3.09 -8.26
C GLY A 275 11.81 3.67 -7.10
N GLY A 276 11.23 4.85 -7.27
CA GLY A 276 10.34 5.44 -6.25
C GLY A 276 8.93 4.85 -6.30
N GLY A 277 8.23 4.75 -5.17
CA GLY A 277 6.98 4.01 -4.97
C GLY A 277 5.67 4.72 -5.34
N ARG A 278 4.57 4.41 -4.64
CA ARG A 278 3.26 5.02 -4.89
C ARG A 278 2.63 5.56 -3.62
N ILE A 279 2.02 6.73 -3.72
CA ILE A 279 1.21 7.33 -2.65
C ILE A 279 -0.13 7.76 -3.23
N LEU A 280 -1.24 7.31 -2.65
CA LEU A 280 -2.59 7.69 -3.05
C LEU A 280 -3.36 8.26 -1.86
N PHE A 281 -3.86 9.49 -2.01
CA PHE A 281 -4.75 10.14 -1.07
C PHE A 281 -6.18 10.19 -1.61
N LEU A 282 -7.14 9.68 -0.83
CA LEU A 282 -8.55 9.71 -1.16
C LEU A 282 -9.33 10.47 -0.07
N THR A 283 -9.93 11.60 -0.44
CA THR A 283 -10.76 12.42 0.47
C THR A 283 -12.08 12.80 -0.18
N ASP A 284 -13.05 13.32 0.58
CA ASP A 284 -14.32 13.75 -0.01
C ASP A 284 -14.13 14.91 -1.00
N SER A 285 -13.16 15.78 -0.70
CA SER A 285 -12.83 16.93 -1.55
C SER A 285 -11.95 16.57 -2.74
N GLY A 286 -11.18 15.49 -2.64
CA GLY A 286 -10.10 15.14 -3.56
C GLY A 286 -8.78 15.86 -3.27
N GLY A 287 -8.70 16.61 -2.16
CA GLY A 287 -7.51 17.32 -1.72
C GLY A 287 -7.17 17.07 -0.25
N LEU A 288 -6.03 17.61 0.17
CA LEU A 288 -5.54 17.58 1.55
C LEU A 288 -5.72 18.95 2.21
N SER A 289 -5.70 18.97 3.54
CA SER A 289 -5.67 20.21 4.32
C SER A 289 -4.35 20.36 5.08
N GLY A 290 -3.85 21.59 5.18
CA GLY A 290 -2.58 21.90 5.84
C GLY A 290 -1.35 21.73 4.94
N GLU A 291 -0.17 21.59 5.54
CA GLU A 291 1.12 21.51 4.83
C GLU A 291 1.87 20.23 5.19
N ILE A 292 2.33 19.50 4.18
CA ILE A 292 3.25 18.36 4.36
C ILE A 292 4.68 18.88 4.23
N THR A 293 5.49 18.72 5.27
CA THR A 293 6.90 19.15 5.25
C THR A 293 7.73 18.38 4.24
N HIS A 294 7.50 17.07 4.13
CA HIS A 294 8.16 16.22 3.14
C HIS A 294 7.20 15.19 2.56
N LEU A 295 6.98 15.24 1.25
CA LEU A 295 6.21 14.28 0.50
C LEU A 295 7.06 13.77 -0.67
N SER A 296 7.38 12.49 -0.69
CA SER A 296 8.35 11.96 -1.65
C SER A 296 8.08 10.54 -2.15
N VAL A 297 8.44 10.36 -3.43
CA VAL A 297 8.49 9.08 -4.16
C VAL A 297 9.72 9.09 -5.07
N ASN A 298 10.84 9.60 -4.57
CA ASN A 298 12.08 9.76 -5.31
C ASN A 298 12.71 8.40 -5.62
N PRO A 299 13.36 8.24 -6.78
CA PRO A 299 14.21 7.09 -7.03
C PRO A 299 15.59 7.29 -6.39
N ALA A 300 16.40 6.24 -6.45
CA ALA A 300 17.84 6.38 -6.28
C ALA A 300 18.42 7.37 -7.31
N PRO A 301 19.40 8.20 -6.93
CA PRO A 301 19.93 9.25 -7.81
C PRO A 301 20.79 8.74 -8.98
N THR A 302 21.02 7.43 -9.10
CA THR A 302 21.95 6.81 -10.05
C THR A 302 21.26 5.82 -10.99
N GLY A 303 21.87 5.57 -12.16
CA GLY A 303 21.51 4.48 -13.07
C GLY A 303 20.13 4.58 -13.75
N GLY A 304 19.57 5.78 -13.88
CA GLY A 304 18.32 5.96 -14.65
C GLY A 304 17.06 5.43 -13.97
N ALA A 305 17.09 5.24 -12.65
CA ALA A 305 15.87 4.97 -11.88
C ALA A 305 14.90 6.16 -11.97
N VAL A 306 13.61 5.88 -11.92
CA VAL A 306 12.56 6.89 -12.10
C VAL A 306 11.68 7.02 -10.87
N ALA A 307 11.27 8.26 -10.62
CA ALA A 307 10.38 8.62 -9.55
C ALA A 307 9.06 7.88 -9.67
N GLY A 308 8.46 7.66 -8.51
CA GLY A 308 7.15 7.07 -8.38
C GLY A 308 6.02 8.04 -8.67
N VAL A 309 4.85 7.70 -8.14
CA VAL A 309 3.60 8.40 -8.41
C VAL A 309 2.94 8.85 -7.11
N ILE A 310 2.52 10.12 -7.07
CA ILE A 310 1.66 10.67 -6.02
C ILE A 310 0.33 11.04 -6.67
N GLU A 311 -0.76 10.50 -6.13
CA GLU A 311 -2.11 10.69 -6.64
C GLU A 311 -3.04 11.26 -5.56
N TYR A 312 -3.96 12.11 -6.00
CA TYR A 312 -5.02 12.67 -5.19
C TYR A 312 -6.35 12.37 -5.89
N GLY A 313 -7.30 11.82 -5.16
CA GLY A 313 -8.58 11.42 -5.70
C GLY A 313 -9.71 11.62 -4.72
N LYS A 314 -10.94 11.56 -5.24
CA LYS A 314 -12.13 11.58 -4.40
C LYS A 314 -12.42 10.20 -3.84
N LEU A 315 -12.86 10.14 -2.58
CA LEU A 315 -13.56 8.98 -2.06
C LEU A 315 -14.78 8.73 -2.94
N SER A 316 -14.75 7.63 -3.70
CA SER A 316 -15.92 7.24 -4.48
C SER A 316 -17.04 6.95 -3.50
N ALA A 317 -18.17 7.67 -3.62
CA ALA A 317 -19.33 7.40 -2.80
C ALA A 317 -19.66 5.91 -2.91
N VAL A 318 -19.59 5.17 -1.80
CA VAL A 318 -20.07 3.79 -1.77
C VAL A 318 -21.49 3.84 -2.30
N PRO A 319 -21.81 3.16 -3.43
CA PRO A 319 -23.17 3.14 -3.94
C PRO A 319 -24.05 2.65 -2.80
N VAL A 320 -24.93 3.51 -2.30
CA VAL A 320 -25.85 3.12 -1.23
C VAL A 320 -26.56 1.87 -1.75
N PRO A 321 -26.48 0.73 -1.03
CA PRO A 321 -27.03 -0.51 -1.54
C PRO A 321 -28.49 -0.28 -1.93
N ALA A 322 -28.93 -0.86 -3.05
CA ALA A 322 -30.27 -0.65 -3.60
C ALA A 322 -31.41 -0.92 -2.57
N SER A 323 -31.10 -1.64 -1.48
CA SER A 323 -31.96 -1.81 -0.31
C SER A 323 -32.35 -0.50 0.39
N ALA A 324 -31.50 0.52 0.39
CA ALA A 324 -31.82 1.84 0.95
C ALA A 324 -32.83 2.61 0.09
N TRP A 325 -32.80 2.42 -1.24
CA TRP A 325 -33.81 2.96 -2.15
C TRP A 325 -35.16 2.23 -2.01
N LEU A 326 -35.14 0.92 -1.74
CA LEU A 326 -36.33 0.14 -1.44
C LEU A 326 -37.01 0.61 -0.14
N MET A 327 -36.25 0.93 0.92
CA MET A 327 -36.81 1.49 2.16
C MET A 327 -37.45 2.88 1.94
N LEU A 328 -36.85 3.75 1.10
CA LEU A 328 -37.37 5.09 0.85
C LEU A 328 -38.66 5.07 0.01
N SER A 329 -38.77 4.13 -0.95
CA SER A 329 -39.97 3.92 -1.76
C SER A 329 -41.12 3.25 -0.97
N ALA A 330 -40.80 2.38 -0.01
CA ALA A 330 -41.80 1.76 0.87
C ALA A 330 -42.44 2.79 1.82
N LEU A 331 -41.68 3.78 2.28
CA LEU A 331 -42.18 4.86 3.14
C LEU A 331 -43.09 5.85 2.38
N THR A 332 -42.81 6.12 1.11
CA THR A 332 -43.69 6.94 0.25
C THR A 332 -44.97 6.19 -0.15
N GLY A 333 -44.89 4.87 -0.36
CA GLY A 333 -46.06 4.03 -0.60
C GLY A 333 -47.01 3.95 0.60
N TYR A 334 -46.48 3.89 1.83
CA TYR A 334 -47.29 3.78 3.04
C TYR A 334 -48.05 5.09 3.39
N LEU A 335 -47.48 6.26 3.10
CA LEU A 335 -48.20 7.54 3.25
C LEU A 335 -49.28 7.75 2.16
N GLY A 336 -49.13 7.16 0.97
CA GLY A 336 -50.13 7.25 -0.11
C GLY A 336 -51.41 6.45 0.16
N LEU A 337 -51.33 5.37 0.93
CA LEU A 337 -52.45 4.47 1.21
C LEU A 337 -53.38 4.94 2.34
N ARG A 338 -53.01 5.95 3.14
CA ARG A 338 -53.89 6.51 4.21
C ARG A 338 -54.83 7.63 3.76
N ARG A 339 -54.81 8.05 2.49
CA ARG A 339 -55.66 9.14 1.97
C ARG A 339 -56.89 8.71 1.15
N LYS A 340 -57.22 7.41 1.08
CA LYS A 340 -58.40 6.89 0.37
C LYS A 340 -59.30 5.99 1.25
N ALA A 341 -59.59 6.44 2.46
CA ALA A 341 -60.65 5.86 3.28
C ALA A 341 -61.38 6.99 4.03
N ALA A 342 -62.20 7.74 3.31
CA ALA A 342 -63.29 8.58 3.80
C ALA A 342 -64.29 8.76 2.65
#